data_AF-A0A7C7BRI5-F1
#
_entry.id   AF-A0A7C7BRI5-F1
#
_cell.length_a   1.000
_cell.length_b   1.000
_cell.length_c   1.000
_cell.angle_alpha   90.00
_cell.angle_beta   90.00
_cell.angle_gamma   90.00
#
_symmetry.space_group_name_H-M   'P 1'
#
loop_
_entity.id
_entity.type
_entity.pdbx_description
1 polymer ?
#
loop_
_entity_poly.entity_id
_entity_poly.type
_entity_poly.pdbx_seq_one_letter_code
_entity_poly.pdbx_strand_id
1 'polypeptide(L)' 'RAGLLTAEAVTLSAINRTESRGAHQREDFTETKESFEKNQSISLDMNGSLNSSFVTSNNFNELENVR' A
#
# COMPACT_ATOMS: atom_id res chain seq x y z
N ARG A 1 -3.60 5.53 -19.90
CA ARG A 1 -3.17 6.18 -18.64
C ARG A 1 -3.44 5.32 -17.41
N ALA A 2 -4.63 4.72 -17.26
CA ALA A 2 -4.98 3.89 -16.10
C ALA A 2 -3.95 2.78 -15.78
N GLY A 3 -3.50 2.00 -16.78
CA GLY A 3 -2.55 0.91 -16.55
C GLY A 3 -1.20 1.34 -15.97
N LEU A 4 -0.67 2.50 -16.36
CA LEU A 4 0.61 3.01 -15.82
C LEU A 4 0.45 3.43 -14.36
N LEU A 5 -0.64 4.13 -14.02
CA LEU A 5 -0.96 4.50 -12.64
C LEU A 5 -1.14 3.26 -11.76
N THR A 6 -1.82 2.22 -12.27
CA THR A 6 -1.97 0.95 -11.55
C THR A 6 -0.62 0.26 -11.32
N ALA A 7 0.24 0.20 -12.33
CA ALA A 7 1.56 -0.40 -12.20
C ALA A 7 2.42 0.34 -11.15
N GLU A 8 2.38 1.68 -11.15
CA GLU A 8 3.09 2.50 -10.16
C GLU A 8 2.54 2.29 -8.74
N ALA A 9 1.22 2.28 -8.57
CA ALA A 9 0.57 2.04 -7.28
C ALA A 9 0.91 0.66 -6.69
N VAL A 10 0.88 -0.38 -7.53
CA VAL A 10 1.25 -1.75 -7.11
C VAL A 10 2.73 -1.81 -6.73
N THR A 11 3.61 -1.20 -7.53
CA THR A 11 5.06 -1.20 -7.28
C THR A 11 5.39 -0.44 -5.99
N LEU A 12 4.81 0.74 -5.79
CA LEU A 12 4.99 1.54 -4.58
C LEU A 12 4.49 0.78 -3.34
N SER A 13 3.35 0.09 -3.45
CA SER A 13 2.82 -0.76 -2.39
C SER A 13 3.82 -1.88 -2.01
N ALA A 14 4.30 -2.61 -3.01
CA ALA A 14 5.24 -3.72 -2.85
C ALA A 14 6.58 -3.30 -2.23
N ILE A 15 7.15 -2.16 -2.64
CA ILE A 15 8.43 -1.65 -2.12
C ILE A 15 8.32 -1.33 -0.63
N ASN A 16 7.25 -0.64 -0.23
CA ASN A 16 7.02 -0.21 1.16
C ASN A 16 6.65 -1.36 2.10
N ARG A 17 6.28 -2.53 1.57
CA ARG A 17 5.96 -3.73 2.34
C ARG A 17 7.17 -4.67 2.41
N THR A 18 7.98 -4.52 3.45
CA THR A 18 9.20 -5.32 3.70
C THR A 18 8.91 -6.59 4.49
N GLU A 19 8.03 -7.44 3.97
CA GLU A 19 7.71 -8.79 4.46
C GLU A 19 7.29 -9.66 3.26
N SER A 20 7.16 -10.95 3.49
CA SER A 20 6.47 -11.86 2.58
C SER A 20 5.14 -12.31 3.18
N ARG A 21 4.05 -12.20 2.42
CA ARG A 21 2.70 -12.61 2.83
C ARG A 21 1.82 -12.91 1.61
N GLY A 22 1.27 -14.11 1.56
CA GLY A 22 0.38 -14.53 0.46
C GLY A 22 1.09 -14.45 -0.90
N ALA A 23 0.54 -13.70 -1.84
CA ALA A 23 1.11 -13.52 -3.19
C ALA A 23 2.30 -12.54 -3.24
N HIS A 24 2.49 -11.69 -2.23
CA HIS A 24 3.63 -10.78 -2.14
C HIS A 24 4.80 -11.53 -1.47
N GLN A 25 5.73 -12.03 -2.28
CA GLN A 25 6.89 -12.81 -1.83
C GLN A 25 8.18 -12.07 -2.17
N ARG A 26 9.11 -12.01 -1.22
CA ARG A 26 10.36 -11.25 -1.30
C ARG A 26 11.52 -12.10 -0.78
N GLU A 27 12.52 -12.30 -1.63
CA GLU A 27 13.73 -13.04 -1.26
C GLU A 27 14.57 -12.30 -0.20
N ASP A 28 14.49 -10.96 -0.16
CA ASP A 28 15.17 -10.11 0.82
C ASP A 28 14.39 -9.95 2.14
N PHE A 29 13.13 -10.39 2.20
CA PHE A 29 12.28 -10.40 3.39
C PHE A 29 11.33 -11.61 3.38
N THR A 30 11.87 -12.82 3.60
CA THR A 30 11.16 -14.09 3.48
C THR A 30 10.06 -14.31 4.52
N GLU A 31 10.16 -13.65 5.67
CA GLU A 31 9.24 -13.85 6.79
C GLU A 31 8.03 -12.91 6.71
N THR A 32 6.91 -13.41 7.23
CA THR A 32 5.75 -12.60 7.57
C THR A 32 6.00 -11.84 8.89
N LYS A 33 5.60 -10.57 8.96
CA LYS A 33 5.81 -9.69 10.11
C LYS A 33 4.47 -9.18 10.66
N GLU A 34 4.27 -9.32 11.97
CA GLU A 34 3.07 -8.82 12.67
C GLU A 34 2.91 -7.30 12.53
N SER A 35 4.00 -6.54 12.47
CA SER A 35 3.97 -5.08 12.27
C SER A 35 3.34 -4.64 10.94
N PHE A 36 3.24 -5.56 9.97
CA PHE A 36 2.59 -5.38 8.67
C PHE A 36 1.20 -6.03 8.61
N GLU A 37 0.64 -6.52 9.73
CA GLU A 37 -0.74 -7.01 9.82
C GLU A 37 -1.75 -5.84 9.81
N LYS A 38 -1.74 -5.11 8.70
CA LYS A 38 -2.54 -3.93 8.42
C LYS A 38 -2.58 -3.71 6.91
N ASN A 39 -3.62 -3.02 6.46
CA ASN A 39 -3.75 -2.67 5.05
C ASN A 39 -2.82 -1.50 4.71
N GLN A 40 -2.40 -1.47 3.46
CA GLN A 40 -1.71 -0.34 2.87
C GLN A 40 -2.68 0.35 1.91
N SER A 41 -2.77 1.68 2.01
CA SER A 41 -3.57 2.52 1.15
C SER A 41 -2.67 3.34 0.25
N ILE A 42 -3.05 3.45 -1.02
CA ILE A 42 -2.39 4.30 -2.00
C ILE A 42 -3.40 5.37 -2.43
N SER A 43 -3.02 6.64 -2.33
CA SER A 43 -3.82 7.78 -2.79
C SER A 43 -3.11 8.54 -3.90
N LEU A 44 -3.89 9.07 -4.84
CA LEU A 44 -3.40 9.97 -5.89
C LEU A 44 -3.75 11.40 -5.49
N ASP A 45 -2.77 12.27 -5.36
CA ASP A 45 -3.01 13.68 -5.03
C ASP A 45 -3.39 14.52 -6.27
N MET A 46 -3.74 15.79 -6.03
CA MET A 46 -4.13 16.73 -7.09
C MET A 46 -3.00 17.05 -8.07
N ASN A 47 -1.75 16.82 -7.69
CA ASN A 47 -0.57 17.00 -8.54
C ASN A 47 -0.27 15.75 -9.37
N GLY A 48 -1.01 14.66 -9.16
CA GLY A 48 -0.81 13.39 -9.85
C GLY A 48 0.27 12.51 -9.22
N SER A 49 0.68 12.76 -7.97
CA SER A 49 1.65 11.93 -7.25
C SER A 49 0.95 10.88 -6.40
N LEU A 50 1.55 9.69 -6.32
CA LEU A 50 1.06 8.61 -5.45
C LEU A 50 1.66 8.73 -4.04
N ASN A 51 0.80 8.68 -3.04
CA ASN A 51 1.17 8.65 -1.63
C ASN A 51 0.77 7.32 -1.01
N SER A 52 1.64 6.75 -0.18
CA SER A 52 1.43 5.45 0.46
C SER A 52 1.33 5.61 1.98
N SER A 53 0.33 4.99 2.58
CA SER A 53 0.16 4.94 4.04
C SER A 53 -0.29 3.56 4.50
N PHE A 54 0.03 3.21 5.75
CA PHE A 54 -0.56 2.02 6.37
C PHE A 54 -1.76 2.44 7.21
N VAL A 55 -2.89 1.77 7.01
CA VAL A 55 -4.15 2.09 7.67
C VAL A 55 -4.34 1.15 8.84
N THR A 56 -4.51 1.73 10.03
CA THR A 56 -4.96 1.00 11.22
C THR A 56 -6.48 1.07 11.32
N SER A 57 -7.10 0.14 12.06
CA SER A 57 -8.56 0.05 12.21
C SER A 57 -9.24 1.36 12.62
N ASN A 58 -8.54 2.26 13.32
CA ASN A 58 -9.06 3.56 13.73
C ASN A 58 -9.12 4.60 12.60
N ASN A 59 -8.32 4.45 11.53
CA ASN A 59 -8.19 5.43 10.46
C ASN A 59 -9.00 5.09 9.20
N PHE A 60 -9.71 3.95 9.17
CA PHE A 60 -10.52 3.56 8.00
C PHE A 60 -11.71 4.51 7.76
N ASN A 61 -12.35 5.02 8.81
CA ASN A 61 -13.49 5.91 8.69
C ASN A 61 -13.13 7.33 8.20
N GLU A 62 -11.87 7.75 8.32
CA GLU A 62 -11.42 9.06 7.82
C GLU A 62 -11.23 9.08 6.30
N LEU A 63 -10.96 7.92 5.68
CA LEU A 63 -10.75 7.79 4.24
C LEU A 63 -12.07 7.69 3.44
N GLU A 64 -13.18 7.31 4.07
CA GLU A 64 -14.51 7.29 3.45
C GLU A 64 -15.11 8.70 3.27
N ASN A 65 -14.71 9.68 4.11
CA ASN A 65 -15.20 11.07 4.06
C ASN A 65 -14.52 11.95 3.00
N VAL A 66 -13.61 11.39 2.20
CA VAL A 66 -12.88 12.11 1.14
C VAL A 66 -13.33 11.67 -0.27
N ARG A 67 -14.38 10.85 -0.37
CA ARG A 67 -14.99 10.45 -1.66
C ARG A 67 -15.99 11.48 -2.18
#